data_AF-A0A484B5I9-F1
#
_entry.id   AF-A0A484B5I9-F1
#
_cell.length_a   1.000
_cell.length_b   1.000
_cell.length_c   1.000
_cell.angle_alpha   90.00
_cell.angle_beta   90.00
_cell.angle_gamma   90.00
#
_symmetry.space_group_name_H-M   'P 1'
#
loop_
_entity.id
_entity.type
_entity.pdbx_description
1 polymer ?
#
loop_
_entity_poly.entity_id
_entity_poly.type
_entity_poly.pdbx_seq_one_letter_code
_entity_poly.pdbx_strand_id
1 'polypeptide(L)'
;MTKLLGHLGELHGFVTYRNEIPPTKKIVYDYEEERAFAEELLELEEPSAYVEHTNWINFTEHDMPRPIYINLVRHPIQKVISAYYYHRHPMIYANSLLRNPNKPTEKKEFFERSFNDCVRQRIAPECVFDPHLLYNGDWRRFTLHLCGNQNVCTNFNSEMATQIAKLHVEKEYAVVGTWEDTNITLAVLEAYIPRFFADATNQYYYEDVEAYLKQQFAYEIELYHFCKQRLYKQYIAIRKQAVQGQEQSSAENKQIRLLLALTVLRFDFKGSLERYLQILQLNANELNNTKNAEIDVVFYNRVPKTGSIQLIELMRALGKVHDYDVEKDPQNGGIRALLDSAEEADWIDNIVNLEDGTVFASHVNYLNFTKYQQPRPIYINMVRDPVDRVISWYYYIRAPWIFVPGRRRNNRQMPNPQWVNTEFDQCVLSGEKVCTYIEGSLLERVGDHRRQTLFFCGHNEFKCTPFNSRLALQLAKQNVEREYAVVGTWEHTNETLAVLEAYVPRYFADASKMYYSGLHATKANDNPMKPHISEDIINMVRRNFTREIEFYQFCRQRLHKQYLALKLNDLMRVDNSLAELKAGNDLAIRD
;
A
#
# COMPACT_ATOMS: atom_id res chain seq x y z
N MET A 1 -11.46 21.50 4.86
CA MET A 1 -11.86 22.90 5.16
C MET A 1 -12.33 23.68 3.94
N THR A 2 -11.55 23.93 2.88
CA THR A 2 -12.04 24.72 1.72
C THR A 2 -13.32 24.15 1.09
N LYS A 3 -13.43 22.83 0.91
CA LYS A 3 -14.66 22.18 0.43
C LYS A 3 -15.84 22.39 1.39
N LEU A 4 -15.61 22.17 2.68
CA LEU A 4 -16.61 22.39 3.74
C LEU A 4 -17.09 23.85 3.75
N LEU A 5 -16.18 24.83 3.64
CA LEU A 5 -16.54 26.24 3.53
C LEU A 5 -17.37 26.55 2.28
N GLY A 6 -17.05 25.93 1.14
CA GLY A 6 -17.87 26.06 -0.07
C GLY A 6 -19.30 25.55 0.14
N HIS A 7 -19.44 24.36 0.75
CA HIS A 7 -20.74 23.78 1.05
C HIS A 7 -21.53 24.61 2.08
N LEU A 8 -20.88 25.05 3.16
CA LEU A 8 -21.48 25.93 4.15
C LEU A 8 -21.84 27.29 3.55
N GLY A 9 -21.08 27.78 2.56
CA GLY A 9 -21.38 28.99 1.81
C GLY A 9 -22.69 28.87 1.02
N GLU A 10 -22.91 27.73 0.37
CA GLU A 10 -24.18 27.42 -0.31
C GLU A 10 -25.34 27.31 0.69
N LEU A 11 -25.10 26.70 1.86
CA LEU A 11 -26.12 26.48 2.89
C LEU A 11 -26.54 27.79 3.59
N HIS A 12 -25.57 28.64 3.92
CA HIS A 12 -25.76 29.82 4.78
C HIS A 12 -25.71 31.15 4.03
N GLY A 13 -25.50 31.13 2.71
CA GLY A 13 -25.57 32.31 1.85
C GLY A 13 -24.36 33.25 1.97
N PHE A 14 -23.14 32.71 1.88
CA PHE A 14 -21.91 33.51 1.79
C PHE A 14 -21.00 33.01 0.66
N VAL A 15 -20.23 33.92 0.06
CA VAL A 15 -19.33 33.59 -1.06
C VAL A 15 -17.98 33.13 -0.53
N THR A 16 -17.34 32.16 -1.21
CA THR A 16 -15.98 31.73 -0.89
C THR A 16 -15.00 32.18 -1.97
N TYR A 17 -13.95 32.90 -1.57
CA TYR A 17 -12.92 33.42 -2.47
C TYR A 17 -11.58 32.74 -2.24
N ARG A 18 -10.82 32.58 -3.32
CA ARG A 18 -9.45 32.04 -3.31
C ARG A 18 -8.66 32.66 -4.44
N ASN A 19 -7.52 33.28 -4.13
CA ASN A 19 -6.66 33.88 -5.14
C ASN A 19 -5.92 32.85 -6.02
N GLU A 20 -5.58 33.29 -7.24
CA GLU A 20 -4.64 32.59 -8.09
C GLU A 20 -3.23 32.69 -7.49
N ILE A 21 -2.57 31.54 -7.30
CA ILE A 21 -1.23 31.49 -6.69
C ILE A 21 -0.22 32.09 -7.67
N PRO A 22 0.43 33.24 -7.37
CA PRO A 22 1.43 33.81 -8.25
C PRO A 22 2.64 32.87 -8.38
N PRO A 23 3.36 32.88 -9.52
CA PRO A 23 4.50 31.99 -9.76
C PRO A 23 5.65 32.20 -8.76
N THR A 24 5.73 33.37 -8.12
CA THR A 24 6.67 33.71 -7.05
C THR A 24 5.99 34.61 -6.01
N LYS A 25 5.97 34.18 -4.75
CA LYS A 25 5.45 34.94 -3.59
C LYS A 25 6.62 35.31 -2.66
N LYS A 26 6.68 36.56 -2.19
CA LYS A 26 7.63 36.96 -1.15
C LYS A 26 7.26 36.28 0.18
N ILE A 27 8.28 35.98 1.00
CA ILE A 27 8.09 35.33 2.31
C ILE A 27 7.35 36.26 3.29
N VAL A 28 7.62 37.56 3.20
CA VAL A 28 6.98 38.62 3.98
C VAL A 28 6.59 39.77 3.06
N TYR A 29 5.50 40.44 3.38
CA TYR A 29 5.03 41.65 2.71
C TYR A 29 5.61 42.89 3.39
N ASP A 30 5.90 43.91 2.59
CA ASP A 30 6.13 45.27 3.11
C ASP A 30 4.79 45.98 3.39
N TYR A 31 4.86 47.18 3.95
CA TYR A 31 3.69 47.95 4.38
C TYR A 31 2.70 48.21 3.24
N GLU A 32 3.18 48.57 2.04
CA GLU A 32 2.32 48.86 0.89
C GLU A 32 1.69 47.57 0.33
N GLU A 33 2.42 46.46 0.35
CA GLU A 33 1.91 45.14 -0.03
C GLU A 33 0.82 44.63 0.94
N GLU A 34 1.00 44.84 2.25
CA GLU A 34 -0.03 44.53 3.25
C GLU A 34 -1.28 45.38 3.04
N ARG A 35 -1.11 46.69 2.81
CA ARG A 35 -2.20 47.62 2.57
C ARG A 35 -2.99 47.25 1.32
N ALA A 36 -2.31 46.98 0.20
CA ALA A 36 -2.95 46.59 -1.05
C ALA A 36 -3.78 45.31 -0.89
N PHE A 37 -3.23 44.30 -0.20
CA PHE A 37 -3.97 43.07 0.10
C PHE A 37 -5.20 43.34 0.98
N ALA A 38 -5.08 44.23 1.97
CA ALA A 38 -6.19 44.59 2.84
C ALA A 38 -7.29 45.35 2.08
N GLU A 39 -6.94 46.25 1.15
CA GLU A 39 -7.88 46.94 0.26
C GLU A 39 -8.63 45.93 -0.64
N GLU A 40 -7.91 45.00 -1.29
CA GLU A 40 -8.52 43.92 -2.09
C GLU A 40 -9.51 43.07 -1.29
N LEU A 41 -9.20 42.77 -0.03
CA LEU A 41 -10.07 41.96 0.83
C LEU A 41 -11.39 42.69 1.16
N LEU A 42 -11.35 44.02 1.27
CA LEU A 42 -12.53 44.85 1.59
C LEU A 42 -13.45 45.09 0.38
N GLU A 43 -12.97 44.82 -0.84
CA GLU A 43 -13.81 44.88 -2.05
C GLU A 43 -14.71 43.65 -2.22
N LEU A 44 -14.50 42.60 -1.40
CA LEU A 44 -15.29 41.37 -1.47
C LEU A 44 -16.72 41.58 -0.95
N GLU A 45 -17.65 40.79 -1.49
CA GLU A 45 -19.05 40.82 -1.05
C GLU A 45 -19.19 40.40 0.42
N GLU A 46 -20.08 41.03 1.18
CA GLU A 46 -20.39 40.65 2.56
C GLU A 46 -21.77 39.95 2.65
N PRO A 47 -21.87 38.76 3.29
CA PRO A 47 -20.80 37.98 3.92
C PRO A 47 -19.99 37.17 2.91
N SER A 48 -18.67 37.06 3.14
CA SER A 48 -17.81 36.14 2.41
C SER A 48 -16.71 35.55 3.29
N ALA A 49 -16.10 34.47 2.80
CA ALA A 49 -14.94 33.84 3.40
C ALA A 49 -13.80 33.78 2.37
N TYR A 50 -12.63 34.26 2.77
CA TYR A 50 -11.45 34.30 1.91
C TYR A 50 -10.38 33.31 2.42
N VAL A 51 -9.86 32.46 1.53
CA VAL A 51 -8.93 31.37 1.89
C VAL A 51 -7.61 31.49 1.12
N GLU A 52 -6.52 31.74 1.83
CA GLU A 52 -5.19 31.96 1.26
C GLU A 52 -4.09 31.48 2.22
N HIS A 53 -2.93 31.08 1.67
CA HIS A 53 -1.72 30.85 2.48
C HIS A 53 -0.97 32.18 2.66
N THR A 54 -1.52 33.08 3.48
CA THR A 54 -0.90 34.39 3.78
C THR A 54 -0.50 34.49 5.25
N ASN A 55 0.43 35.41 5.55
CA ASN A 55 0.80 35.72 6.93
C ASN A 55 -0.27 36.62 7.56
N TRP A 56 -0.36 36.61 8.89
CA TRP A 56 -1.19 37.57 9.61
C TRP A 56 -0.82 39.01 9.23
N ILE A 57 -1.84 39.84 8.99
CA ILE A 57 -1.73 41.26 8.63
C ILE A 57 -2.48 42.08 9.67
N ASN A 58 -1.89 43.18 10.12
CA ASN A 58 -2.52 44.07 11.07
C ASN A 58 -3.39 45.11 10.36
N PHE A 59 -4.67 44.80 10.10
CA PHE A 59 -5.59 45.72 9.41
C PHE A 59 -5.73 47.09 10.09
N THR A 60 -5.60 47.13 11.43
CA THR A 60 -5.68 48.40 12.17
C THR A 60 -4.47 49.31 12.01
N GLU A 61 -3.30 48.78 11.63
CA GLU A 61 -2.15 49.63 11.27
C GLU A 61 -2.35 50.34 9.93
N HIS A 62 -3.29 49.86 9.11
CA HIS A 62 -3.65 50.40 7.80
C HIS A 62 -4.97 51.19 7.81
N ASP A 63 -5.48 51.55 9.00
CA ASP A 63 -6.77 52.23 9.19
C ASP A 63 -7.98 51.47 8.60
N MET A 64 -7.92 50.13 8.58
CA MET A 64 -8.94 49.26 8.01
C MET A 64 -9.66 48.40 9.06
N PRO A 65 -10.94 48.02 8.81
CA PRO A 65 -11.68 47.15 9.71
C PRO A 65 -11.08 45.74 9.75
N ARG A 66 -11.16 45.10 10.92
CA ARG A 66 -10.58 43.76 11.13
C ARG A 66 -11.52 42.67 10.59
N PRO A 67 -11.01 41.70 9.81
CA PRO A 67 -11.77 40.51 9.45
C PRO A 67 -11.82 39.51 10.62
N ILE A 68 -12.71 38.52 10.51
CA ILE A 68 -12.71 37.37 11.44
C ILE A 68 -11.60 36.40 11.03
N TYR A 69 -10.51 36.40 11.79
CA TYR A 69 -9.42 35.46 11.55
C TYR A 69 -9.72 34.08 12.14
N ILE A 70 -9.59 33.06 11.29
CA ILE A 70 -9.56 31.65 11.71
C ILE A 70 -8.35 30.96 11.10
N ASN A 71 -7.88 29.89 11.75
CA ASN A 71 -6.83 29.05 11.17
C ASN A 71 -6.95 27.59 11.62
N LEU A 72 -6.28 26.69 10.90
CA LEU A 72 -6.15 25.29 11.25
C LEU A 72 -4.67 24.90 11.25
N VAL A 73 -4.24 24.34 12.37
CA VAL A 73 -2.89 23.78 12.50
C VAL A 73 -2.94 22.26 12.45
N ARG A 74 -1.82 21.66 12.08
CA ARG A 74 -1.60 20.21 12.09
C ARG A 74 -0.33 19.94 12.88
N HIS A 75 -0.23 18.77 13.51
CA HIS A 75 0.97 18.35 14.20
C HIS A 75 2.22 18.60 13.33
N PRO A 76 3.23 19.36 13.82
CA PRO A 76 4.31 19.90 12.98
C PRO A 76 5.13 18.82 12.28
N ILE A 77 5.44 17.71 12.99
CA ILE A 77 6.16 16.57 12.39
C ILE A 77 5.33 15.90 11.29
N GLN A 78 4.05 15.62 11.54
CA GLN A 78 3.15 15.00 10.55
C GLN A 78 2.94 15.90 9.33
N LYS A 79 2.88 17.22 9.53
CA LYS A 79 2.84 18.21 8.44
C LYS A 79 4.08 18.12 7.56
N VAL A 80 5.28 18.09 8.17
CA VAL A 80 6.56 17.97 7.44
C VAL A 80 6.63 16.67 6.65
N ILE A 81 6.26 15.54 7.27
CA ILE A 81 6.21 14.23 6.59
C ILE A 81 5.23 14.26 5.42
N SER A 82 4.02 14.78 5.65
CA SER A 82 2.98 14.88 4.64
C SER A 82 3.43 15.73 3.45
N ALA A 83 4.08 16.86 3.71
CA ALA A 83 4.55 17.76 2.68
C ALA A 83 5.76 17.18 1.91
N TYR A 84 6.67 16.48 2.57
CA TYR A 84 7.77 15.75 1.94
C TYR A 84 7.25 14.82 0.84
N TYR A 85 6.22 14.04 1.14
CA TYR A 85 5.59 13.14 0.17
C TYR A 85 4.69 13.88 -0.83
N TYR A 86 4.02 14.97 -0.44
CA TYR A 86 3.20 15.79 -1.33
C TYR A 86 4.01 16.36 -2.51
N HIS A 87 5.21 16.91 -2.28
CA HIS A 87 6.06 17.44 -3.36
C HIS A 87 6.60 16.36 -4.29
N ARG A 88 6.74 15.14 -3.77
CA ARG A 88 7.11 13.94 -4.53
C ARG A 88 5.93 13.27 -5.19
N HIS A 89 4.72 13.67 -4.85
CA HIS A 89 3.51 13.11 -5.43
C HIS A 89 3.52 13.44 -6.93
N PRO A 90 3.49 12.43 -7.82
CA PRO A 90 3.76 12.66 -9.23
C PRO A 90 2.81 13.65 -9.92
N MET A 91 1.56 13.79 -9.44
CA MET A 91 0.65 14.83 -9.90
C MET A 91 1.11 16.24 -9.52
N ILE A 92 1.52 16.44 -8.27
CA ILE A 92 2.00 17.74 -7.79
C ILE A 92 3.29 18.09 -8.51
N TYR A 93 4.18 17.12 -8.64
CA TYR A 93 5.42 17.27 -9.35
C TYR A 93 5.22 17.60 -10.84
N ALA A 94 4.39 16.84 -11.56
CA ALA A 94 4.07 17.09 -12.96
C ALA A 94 3.40 18.46 -13.17
N ASN A 95 2.43 18.81 -12.33
CA ASN A 95 1.80 20.14 -12.36
C ASN A 95 2.82 21.25 -12.09
N SER A 96 3.81 21.03 -11.22
CA SER A 96 4.87 22.00 -10.97
C SER A 96 5.77 22.22 -12.19
N LEU A 97 6.00 21.18 -13.00
CA LEU A 97 6.74 21.30 -14.27
C LEU A 97 5.91 21.99 -15.36
N LEU A 98 4.60 21.77 -15.39
CA LEU A 98 3.70 22.48 -16.31
C LEU A 98 3.66 23.98 -16.00
N ARG A 99 3.64 24.35 -14.71
CA ARG A 99 3.66 25.75 -14.27
C ARG A 99 5.00 26.43 -14.47
N ASN A 100 6.10 25.67 -14.42
CA ASN A 100 7.45 26.19 -14.66
C ASN A 100 8.22 25.25 -15.61
N PRO A 101 8.12 25.47 -16.93
CA PRO A 101 8.76 24.63 -17.95
C PRO A 101 10.29 24.55 -17.83
N ASN A 102 10.92 25.54 -17.19
CA ASN A 102 12.37 25.61 -17.01
C ASN A 102 12.87 24.87 -15.77
N LYS A 103 11.97 24.30 -14.95
CA LYS A 103 12.34 23.58 -13.73
C LYS A 103 13.07 22.27 -14.09
N PRO A 104 14.29 22.02 -13.55
CA PRO A 104 15.03 20.81 -13.83
C PRO A 104 14.28 19.57 -13.32
N THR A 105 14.40 18.45 -14.03
CA THR A 105 13.73 17.22 -13.62
C THR A 105 14.53 16.43 -12.60
N GLU A 106 13.86 16.07 -11.52
CA GLU A 106 14.36 15.21 -10.47
C GLU A 106 14.61 13.77 -10.95
N LYS A 107 15.61 13.12 -10.34
CA LYS A 107 16.01 11.74 -10.62
C LYS A 107 15.09 10.75 -9.91
N LYS A 108 15.12 9.49 -10.33
CA LYS A 108 14.36 8.37 -9.70
C LYS A 108 14.52 8.34 -8.17
N GLU A 109 15.74 8.54 -7.69
CA GLU A 109 16.08 8.59 -6.26
C GLU A 109 15.26 9.60 -5.45
N PHE A 110 14.88 10.74 -6.04
CA PHE A 110 14.08 11.76 -5.38
C PHE A 110 12.69 11.22 -5.00
N PHE A 111 12.08 10.43 -5.89
CA PHE A 111 10.73 9.89 -5.71
C PHE A 111 10.70 8.66 -4.80
N GLU A 112 11.77 7.87 -4.79
CA GLU A 112 11.83 6.62 -4.03
C GLU A 112 12.36 6.79 -2.60
N ARG A 113 13.07 7.89 -2.31
CA ARG A 113 13.67 8.12 -1.00
C ARG A 113 12.60 8.28 0.08
N SER A 114 12.67 7.42 1.10
CA SER A 114 11.81 7.55 2.28
C SER A 114 12.16 8.80 3.09
N PHE A 115 11.17 9.35 3.82
CA PHE A 115 11.41 10.47 4.72
C PHE A 115 12.50 10.14 5.75
N ASN A 116 12.46 8.94 6.34
CA ASN A 116 13.43 8.52 7.35
C ASN A 116 14.85 8.50 6.81
N ASP A 117 15.06 8.02 5.59
CA ASP A 117 16.40 7.98 4.99
C ASP A 117 16.88 9.38 4.62
N CYS A 118 15.97 10.25 4.16
CA CYS A 118 16.26 11.65 3.91
C CYS A 118 16.76 12.38 5.18
N VAL A 119 16.08 12.15 6.32
CA VAL A 119 16.48 12.71 7.62
C VAL A 119 17.80 12.13 8.11
N ARG A 120 17.97 10.80 8.09
CA ARG A 120 19.21 10.12 8.52
C ARG A 120 20.44 10.61 7.75
N GLN A 121 20.27 10.84 6.45
CA GLN A 121 21.34 11.28 5.55
C GLN A 121 21.47 12.81 5.47
N ARG A 122 20.63 13.55 6.21
CA ARG A 122 20.57 15.03 6.21
C ARG A 122 20.58 15.63 4.81
N ILE A 123 19.76 15.09 3.91
CA ILE A 123 19.75 15.52 2.51
C ILE A 123 19.30 16.97 2.41
N ALA A 124 20.22 17.83 1.98
CA ALA A 124 19.90 19.21 1.66
C ALA A 124 19.11 19.28 0.34
N PRO A 125 18.12 20.17 0.24
CA PRO A 125 17.73 21.17 1.24
C PRO A 125 16.41 20.88 1.97
N GLU A 126 15.87 19.67 1.84
CA GLU A 126 14.52 19.30 2.33
C GLU A 126 14.51 18.67 3.73
N CYS A 127 15.60 18.02 4.13
CA CYS A 127 15.71 17.24 5.36
C CYS A 127 16.80 17.75 6.29
N VAL A 128 17.05 19.06 6.23
CA VAL A 128 17.94 19.79 7.14
C VAL A 128 17.06 20.75 7.96
N PHE A 129 17.05 20.55 9.28
CA PHE A 129 16.15 21.26 10.22
C PHE A 129 16.92 22.11 11.23
N ASP A 130 18.09 22.63 10.86
CA ASP A 130 18.86 23.50 11.74
C ASP A 130 18.12 24.84 11.96
N PRO A 131 18.24 25.45 13.15
CA PRO A 131 17.71 26.78 13.41
C PRO A 131 18.25 27.82 12.41
N HIS A 132 17.46 28.84 12.11
CA HIS A 132 17.86 29.97 11.24
C HIS A 132 18.21 29.64 9.77
N LEU A 133 17.94 28.42 9.29
CA LEU A 133 18.08 28.09 7.87
C LEU A 133 17.09 28.87 7.01
N LEU A 134 17.61 29.53 5.95
CA LEU A 134 16.81 30.32 5.00
C LEU A 134 16.05 29.45 3.99
N TYR A 135 16.60 28.29 3.60
CA TYR A 135 15.90 27.36 2.71
C TYR A 135 14.93 26.49 3.51
N ASN A 136 13.76 27.03 3.79
CA ASN A 136 12.63 26.25 4.27
C ASN A 136 11.34 26.79 3.61
N GLY A 137 10.84 26.11 2.58
CA GLY A 137 9.55 26.45 1.96
C GLY A 137 8.40 26.52 2.97
N ASP A 138 7.37 27.33 2.67
CA ASP A 138 6.33 27.80 3.61
C ASP A 138 5.70 26.71 4.50
N TRP A 139 5.47 25.53 3.96
CA TRP A 139 4.80 24.44 4.66
C TRP A 139 5.52 23.95 5.93
N ARG A 140 6.84 24.18 6.05
CA ARG A 140 7.63 23.86 7.27
C ARG A 140 7.45 24.88 8.39
N ARG A 141 6.93 26.08 8.09
CA ARG A 141 6.96 27.27 8.96
C ARG A 141 5.56 27.76 9.30
N PHE A 142 4.72 26.93 9.93
CA PHE A 142 3.39 27.43 10.28
C PHE A 142 3.42 28.62 11.27
N THR A 143 4.46 28.72 12.12
CA THR A 143 4.71 29.88 12.97
C THR A 143 4.81 31.19 12.17
N LEU A 144 5.39 31.17 10.96
CA LEU A 144 5.49 32.36 10.11
C LEU A 144 4.10 32.95 9.83
N HIS A 145 3.14 32.10 9.48
CA HIS A 145 1.80 32.55 9.10
C HIS A 145 1.02 33.15 10.28
N LEU A 146 1.28 32.73 11.51
CA LEU A 146 0.64 33.27 12.72
C LEU A 146 1.42 34.47 13.30
N CYS A 147 2.73 34.52 13.09
CA CYS A 147 3.61 35.60 13.58
C CYS A 147 3.45 36.88 12.77
N GLY A 148 3.22 36.79 11.45
CA GLY A 148 3.02 37.94 10.55
C GLY A 148 4.24 38.28 9.70
N ASN A 149 4.22 39.46 9.08
CA ASN A 149 5.24 39.86 8.08
C ASN A 149 6.51 40.51 8.66
N GLN A 150 6.72 40.44 9.98
CA GLN A 150 7.94 40.97 10.58
C GLN A 150 9.15 40.09 10.24
N ASN A 151 10.32 40.71 10.03
CA ASN A 151 11.51 39.98 9.61
C ASN A 151 11.94 38.90 10.63
N VAL A 152 11.67 39.12 11.92
CA VAL A 152 11.92 38.13 13.00
C VAL A 152 11.12 36.84 12.83
N CYS A 153 9.94 36.90 12.19
CA CYS A 153 9.05 35.77 11.93
C CYS A 153 9.60 34.81 10.86
N THR A 154 10.59 35.24 10.07
CA THR A 154 11.20 34.41 9.02
C THR A 154 12.12 33.32 9.57
N ASN A 155 12.53 33.43 10.84
CA ASN A 155 13.45 32.49 11.46
C ASN A 155 12.78 31.13 11.74
N PHE A 156 13.30 30.07 11.12
CA PHE A 156 12.86 28.70 11.40
C PHE A 156 13.17 28.32 12.85
N ASN A 157 12.18 27.74 13.54
CA ASN A 157 12.27 27.29 14.93
C ASN A 157 12.72 28.41 15.91
N SER A 158 12.22 29.63 15.72
CA SER A 158 12.53 30.78 16.57
C SER A 158 11.60 30.86 17.78
N GLU A 159 12.18 30.98 18.96
CA GLU A 159 11.45 31.23 20.20
C GLU A 159 10.68 32.56 20.13
N MET A 160 11.34 33.64 19.69
CA MET A 160 10.72 34.97 19.59
C MET A 160 9.53 34.98 18.63
N ALA A 161 9.66 34.38 17.45
CA ALA A 161 8.56 34.28 16.50
C ALA A 161 7.40 33.44 17.06
N THR A 162 7.70 32.42 17.85
CA THR A 162 6.71 31.57 18.50
C THR A 162 5.93 32.34 19.58
N GLN A 163 6.59 33.20 20.37
CA GLN A 163 5.90 34.02 21.37
C GLN A 163 4.99 35.06 20.73
N ILE A 164 5.43 35.72 19.65
CA ILE A 164 4.60 36.65 18.88
C ILE A 164 3.39 35.93 18.28
N ALA A 165 3.61 34.76 17.66
CA ALA A 165 2.52 33.95 17.13
C ALA A 165 1.49 33.56 18.21
N LYS A 166 1.93 33.15 19.40
CA LYS A 166 1.02 32.85 20.53
C LYS A 166 0.18 34.06 20.92
N LEU A 167 0.81 35.23 21.01
CA LEU A 167 0.12 36.48 21.32
C LEU A 167 -0.96 36.82 20.28
N HIS A 168 -0.65 36.68 18.99
CA HIS A 168 -1.63 36.90 17.92
C HIS A 168 -2.75 35.86 17.97
N VAL A 169 -2.45 34.58 18.19
CA VAL A 169 -3.47 33.53 18.34
C VAL A 169 -4.45 33.86 19.47
N GLU A 170 -3.96 34.36 20.61
CA GLU A 170 -4.81 34.71 21.76
C GLU A 170 -5.63 35.98 21.55
N LYS A 171 -5.13 36.96 20.79
CA LYS A 171 -5.74 38.30 20.69
C LYS A 171 -6.48 38.57 19.40
N GLU A 172 -6.05 37.97 18.29
CA GLU A 172 -6.46 38.37 16.94
C GLU A 172 -7.26 37.28 16.21
N TYR A 173 -7.15 36.01 16.61
CA TYR A 173 -7.88 34.91 16.00
C TYR A 173 -9.13 34.54 16.81
N ALA A 174 -10.27 34.41 16.13
CA ALA A 174 -11.49 33.92 16.75
C ALA A 174 -11.39 32.43 17.10
N VAL A 175 -10.83 31.62 16.19
CA VAL A 175 -10.57 30.18 16.41
C VAL A 175 -9.30 29.74 15.67
N VAL A 176 -8.39 29.08 16.39
CA VAL A 176 -7.29 28.32 15.78
C VAL A 176 -7.46 26.86 16.18
N GLY A 177 -7.99 26.08 15.26
CA GLY A 177 -8.26 24.66 15.47
C GLY A 177 -7.10 23.75 15.09
N THR A 178 -7.21 22.47 15.47
CA THR A 178 -6.26 21.42 15.07
C THR A 178 -6.92 20.46 14.08
N TRP A 179 -6.14 19.93 13.15
CA TRP A 179 -6.62 18.91 12.22
C TRP A 179 -6.91 17.58 12.93
N GLU A 180 -6.10 17.25 13.93
CA GLU A 180 -6.23 16.04 14.73
C GLU A 180 -7.50 16.02 15.58
N ASP A 181 -8.00 17.19 16.00
CA ASP A 181 -9.19 17.35 16.82
C ASP A 181 -10.31 18.08 16.06
N THR A 182 -10.56 17.65 14.81
CA THR A 182 -11.53 18.32 13.91
C THR A 182 -12.93 18.39 14.52
N ASN A 183 -13.40 17.36 15.24
CA ASN A 183 -14.72 17.37 15.88
C ASN A 183 -14.85 18.49 16.93
N ILE A 184 -13.82 18.66 17.77
CA ILE A 184 -13.78 19.72 18.78
C ILE A 184 -13.67 21.08 18.07
N THR A 185 -12.80 21.17 17.07
CA THR A 185 -12.59 22.39 16.28
C THR A 185 -13.88 22.87 15.62
N LEU A 186 -14.66 21.97 15.00
CA LEU A 186 -15.92 22.31 14.34
C LEU A 186 -17.00 22.71 15.35
N ALA A 187 -17.09 22.02 16.49
CA ALA A 187 -18.03 22.40 17.55
C ALA A 187 -17.72 23.80 18.12
N VAL A 188 -16.44 24.16 18.25
CA VAL A 188 -16.03 25.51 18.66
C VAL A 188 -16.38 26.54 17.58
N LEU A 189 -16.11 26.24 16.30
CA LEU A 189 -16.45 27.11 15.17
C LEU A 189 -17.97 27.35 15.06
N GLU A 190 -18.78 26.31 15.24
CA GLU A 190 -20.24 26.41 15.31
C GLU A 190 -20.70 27.37 16.42
N ALA A 191 -20.11 27.26 17.61
CA ALA A 191 -20.50 28.07 18.74
C ALA A 191 -20.01 29.52 18.64
N TYR A 192 -18.80 29.74 18.11
CA TYR A 192 -18.14 31.06 18.13
C TYR A 192 -18.46 31.89 16.87
N ILE A 193 -18.72 31.23 15.74
CA ILE A 193 -18.98 31.88 14.45
C ILE A 193 -20.17 31.20 13.74
N PRO A 194 -21.36 31.13 14.37
CA PRO A 194 -22.49 30.34 13.87
C PRO A 194 -22.99 30.79 12.49
N ARG A 195 -22.84 32.09 12.15
CA ARG A 195 -23.23 32.62 10.83
C ARG A 195 -22.55 31.90 9.67
N PHE A 196 -21.33 31.41 9.87
CA PHE A 196 -20.54 30.74 8.83
C PHE A 196 -20.46 29.22 9.03
N PHE A 197 -20.57 28.75 10.28
CA PHE A 197 -20.28 27.36 10.64
C PHE A 197 -21.44 26.60 11.27
N ALA A 198 -22.65 27.14 11.35
CA ALA A 198 -23.80 26.36 11.85
C ALA A 198 -23.93 25.02 11.11
N ASP A 199 -24.21 23.94 11.85
CA ASP A 199 -24.30 22.56 11.36
C ASP A 199 -23.01 21.97 10.74
N ALA A 200 -21.85 22.63 10.85
CA ALA A 200 -20.59 22.13 10.30
C ALA A 200 -20.19 20.74 10.83
N THR A 201 -20.48 20.43 12.09
CA THR A 201 -20.26 19.10 12.69
C THR A 201 -21.09 18.05 11.97
N ASN A 202 -22.38 18.30 11.74
CA ASN A 202 -23.28 17.38 11.02
C ASN A 202 -22.85 17.19 9.56
N GLN A 203 -22.45 18.26 8.87
CA GLN A 203 -21.97 18.18 7.49
C GLN A 203 -20.65 17.42 7.37
N TYR A 204 -19.75 17.59 8.34
CA TYR A 204 -18.48 16.87 8.37
C TYR A 204 -18.67 15.39 8.72
N TYR A 205 -19.58 15.03 9.63
CA TYR A 205 -19.87 13.64 9.99
C TYR A 205 -20.53 12.84 8.87
N TYR A 206 -21.31 13.47 7.99
CA TYR A 206 -21.82 12.83 6.78
C TYR A 206 -20.70 12.41 5.81
N GLU A 207 -19.50 13.01 5.93
CA GLU A 207 -18.29 12.63 5.20
C GLU A 207 -17.28 11.81 6.04
N ASP A 208 -17.45 11.67 7.36
CA ASP A 208 -16.53 10.91 8.22
C ASP A 208 -16.82 9.41 8.18
N VAL A 209 -16.45 8.83 7.03
CA VAL A 209 -16.47 7.38 6.75
C VAL A 209 -15.78 6.60 7.87
N GLU A 210 -14.76 7.16 8.53
CA GLU A 210 -14.03 6.47 9.60
C GLU A 210 -14.90 6.22 10.83
N ALA A 211 -15.79 7.15 11.19
CA ALA A 211 -16.71 6.98 12.32
C ALA A 211 -17.80 5.93 12.01
N TYR A 212 -18.38 5.96 10.81
CA TYR A 212 -19.33 4.95 10.34
C TYR A 212 -18.69 3.55 10.30
N LEU A 213 -17.47 3.45 9.76
CA LEU A 213 -16.71 2.20 9.72
C LEU A 213 -16.33 1.72 11.11
N LYS A 214 -15.93 2.60 12.03
CA LYS A 214 -15.69 2.22 13.44
C LYS A 214 -16.91 1.60 14.10
N GLN A 215 -18.12 2.03 13.71
CA GLN A 215 -19.37 1.48 14.21
C GLN A 215 -19.73 0.14 13.54
N GLN A 216 -19.52 -0.01 12.23
CA GLN A 216 -19.81 -1.25 11.49
C GLN A 216 -18.79 -2.37 11.78
N PHE A 217 -17.53 -2.00 11.97
CA PHE A 217 -16.42 -2.91 12.31
C PHE A 217 -16.14 -2.93 13.80
N ALA A 218 -17.11 -2.56 14.64
CA ALA A 218 -16.91 -2.47 16.08
C ALA A 218 -16.34 -3.78 16.66
N TYR A 219 -16.79 -4.94 16.17
CA TYR A 219 -16.34 -6.26 16.60
C TYR A 219 -14.94 -6.64 16.04
N GLU A 220 -14.62 -6.23 14.83
CA GLU A 220 -13.33 -6.47 14.17
C GLU A 220 -12.24 -5.57 14.75
N ILE A 221 -12.60 -4.34 15.09
CA ILE A 221 -11.76 -3.40 15.84
C ILE A 221 -11.57 -3.90 17.26
N GLU A 222 -12.62 -4.43 17.89
CA GLU A 222 -12.53 -5.12 19.17
C GLU A 222 -11.60 -6.35 19.09
N LEU A 223 -11.71 -7.16 18.03
CA LEU A 223 -10.82 -8.30 17.77
C LEU A 223 -9.37 -7.85 17.52
N TYR A 224 -9.16 -6.78 16.76
CA TYR A 224 -7.85 -6.18 16.55
C TYR A 224 -7.25 -5.70 17.88
N HIS A 225 -8.04 -5.02 18.70
CA HIS A 225 -7.64 -4.59 20.03
C HIS A 225 -7.38 -5.78 20.96
N PHE A 226 -8.15 -6.86 20.86
CA PHE A 226 -7.93 -8.12 21.57
C PHE A 226 -6.61 -8.79 21.16
N CYS A 227 -6.34 -8.89 19.85
CA CYS A 227 -5.08 -9.42 19.32
C CYS A 227 -3.89 -8.55 19.76
N LYS A 228 -4.04 -7.23 19.70
CA LYS A 228 -3.04 -6.27 20.17
C LYS A 228 -2.81 -6.41 21.68
N GLN A 229 -3.87 -6.57 22.47
CA GLN A 229 -3.78 -6.87 23.90
C GLN A 229 -3.09 -8.22 24.15
N ARG A 230 -3.36 -9.26 23.35
CA ARG A 230 -2.66 -10.55 23.45
C ARG A 230 -1.17 -10.41 23.15
N LEU A 231 -0.81 -9.67 22.10
CA LEU A 231 0.59 -9.36 21.78
C LEU A 231 1.26 -8.61 22.92
N TYR A 232 0.60 -7.61 23.51
CA TYR A 232 1.11 -6.91 24.68
C TYR A 232 1.18 -7.81 25.92
N LYS A 233 0.24 -8.75 26.12
CA LYS A 233 0.31 -9.77 27.19
C LYS A 233 1.51 -10.70 26.99
N GLN A 234 1.79 -11.11 25.76
CA GLN A 234 2.98 -11.91 25.42
C GLN A 234 4.26 -11.09 25.64
N TYR A 235 4.28 -9.83 25.19
CA TYR A 235 5.40 -8.90 25.42
C TYR A 235 5.65 -8.66 26.92
N ILE A 236 4.58 -8.46 27.70
CA ILE A 236 4.65 -8.34 29.16
C ILE A 236 5.04 -9.66 29.80
N ALA A 237 4.64 -10.83 29.29
CA ALA A 237 5.09 -12.12 29.79
C ALA A 237 6.59 -12.33 29.57
N ILE A 238 7.09 -11.96 28.39
CA ILE A 238 8.53 -11.94 28.06
C ILE A 238 9.26 -10.94 28.97
N ARG A 239 8.70 -9.74 29.16
CA ARG A 239 9.26 -8.73 30.07
C ARG A 239 9.15 -9.14 31.53
N LYS A 240 8.13 -9.89 31.96
CA LYS A 240 7.99 -10.46 33.31
C LYS A 240 9.01 -11.55 33.57
N GLN A 241 9.33 -12.37 32.57
CA GLN A 241 10.46 -13.30 32.66
C GLN A 241 11.79 -12.53 32.76
N ALA A 242 11.92 -11.41 32.03
CA ALA A 242 13.08 -10.52 32.15
C ALA A 242 13.15 -9.76 33.50
N VAL A 243 12.00 -9.45 34.12
CA VAL A 243 11.88 -8.74 35.41
C VAL A 243 11.85 -9.70 36.61
N GLN A 244 11.52 -10.98 36.43
CA GLN A 244 11.73 -12.02 37.47
C GLN A 244 13.23 -12.24 37.79
N GLY A 245 14.14 -11.62 37.03
CA GLY A 245 15.55 -11.47 37.39
C GLY A 245 15.88 -10.25 38.27
N GLN A 246 14.94 -9.36 38.57
CA GLN A 246 15.14 -8.16 39.40
C GLN A 246 13.88 -7.80 40.21
N GLU A 247 13.90 -8.06 41.51
CA GLU A 247 12.89 -7.59 42.47
C GLU A 247 12.90 -6.05 42.59
N GLN A 248 11.75 -5.37 42.42
CA GLN A 248 11.28 -4.30 43.36
C GLN A 248 9.90 -3.65 43.04
N SER A 249 9.05 -3.61 44.09
CA SER A 249 8.04 -2.60 44.52
C SER A 249 6.60 -2.46 43.90
N SER A 250 5.68 -3.30 44.40
CA SER A 250 4.47 -3.02 45.23
C SER A 250 3.47 -1.82 45.06
N ALA A 251 3.39 -1.06 43.97
CA ALA A 251 2.24 -0.15 43.77
C ALA A 251 1.42 -0.43 42.49
N GLU A 252 2.06 -0.93 41.43
CA GLU A 252 1.42 -1.26 40.15
C GLU A 252 0.58 -2.55 40.19
N ASN A 253 0.72 -3.35 41.24
CA ASN A 253 0.08 -4.66 41.37
C ASN A 253 -1.44 -4.63 41.65
N LYS A 254 -2.01 -3.48 42.04
CA LYS A 254 -3.46 -3.36 42.26
C LYS A 254 -4.24 -3.07 40.98
N GLN A 255 -3.65 -2.34 40.02
CA GLN A 255 -4.32 -1.94 38.77
C GLN A 255 -4.37 -3.10 37.75
N ILE A 256 -3.34 -3.97 37.78
CA ILE A 256 -3.25 -5.18 36.95
C ILE A 256 -4.29 -6.25 37.36
N ARG A 257 -4.62 -6.34 38.66
CA ARG A 257 -5.62 -7.30 39.16
C ARG A 257 -7.07 -6.93 38.78
N LEU A 258 -7.37 -5.64 38.56
CA LEU A 258 -8.71 -5.18 38.18
C LEU A 258 -9.01 -5.42 36.69
N LEU A 259 -8.00 -5.34 35.81
CA LEU A 259 -8.13 -5.68 34.38
C LEU A 259 -8.27 -7.19 34.13
N LEU A 260 -7.72 -8.03 35.03
CA LEU A 260 -7.79 -9.49 34.98
C LEU A 260 -9.21 -10.04 35.22
N ALA A 261 -10.07 -9.28 35.93
CA ALA A 261 -11.42 -9.73 36.29
C ALA A 261 -12.45 -9.57 35.16
N LEU A 262 -12.20 -8.72 34.15
CA LEU A 262 -13.17 -8.41 33.10
C LEU A 262 -13.02 -9.24 31.81
N THR A 263 -11.91 -9.98 31.63
CA THR A 263 -11.63 -10.72 30.37
C THR A 263 -12.00 -12.21 30.39
N VAL A 264 -12.58 -12.73 31.49
CA VAL A 264 -12.79 -14.18 31.70
C VAL A 264 -14.11 -14.71 31.09
N LEU A 265 -14.91 -13.90 30.41
CA LEU A 265 -16.20 -14.35 29.88
C LEU A 265 -16.34 -14.20 28.35
N ARG A 266 -15.90 -15.24 27.61
CA ARG A 266 -16.70 -16.09 26.66
C ARG A 266 -16.19 -16.34 25.20
N PHE A 267 -16.23 -17.64 24.84
CA PHE A 267 -16.32 -18.37 23.53
C PHE A 267 -15.12 -18.40 22.53
N ASP A 268 -14.89 -19.41 21.67
CA ASP A 268 -15.07 -20.89 21.60
C ASP A 268 -14.50 -21.33 20.23
N PHE A 269 -13.83 -22.47 20.09
CA PHE A 269 -13.55 -23.07 18.77
C PHE A 269 -13.58 -24.60 18.87
N LYS A 270 -14.72 -25.19 18.51
CA LYS A 270 -14.86 -26.61 18.16
C LYS A 270 -14.42 -26.83 16.70
N GLY A 271 -13.37 -27.62 16.49
CA GLY A 271 -12.95 -28.13 15.18
C GLY A 271 -12.38 -29.56 15.31
N SER A 272 -12.99 -30.50 14.57
CA SER A 272 -12.85 -31.97 14.60
C SER A 272 -11.41 -32.55 14.62
N LEU A 273 -11.20 -33.61 15.40
CA LEU A 273 -10.02 -34.50 15.45
C LEU A 273 -9.51 -34.93 14.06
N GLU A 274 -10.40 -35.03 13.07
CA GLU A 274 -10.08 -35.44 11.69
C GLU A 274 -9.09 -34.50 10.99
N ARG A 275 -9.12 -33.19 11.28
CA ARG A 275 -8.17 -32.24 10.68
C ARG A 275 -6.75 -32.43 11.21
N TYR A 276 -6.60 -32.82 12.47
CA TYR A 276 -5.30 -33.13 13.06
C TYR A 276 -4.72 -34.40 12.44
N LEU A 277 -5.55 -35.43 12.23
CA LEU A 277 -5.13 -36.68 11.58
C LEU A 277 -4.66 -36.45 10.13
N GLN A 278 -5.32 -35.58 9.38
CA GLN A 278 -4.89 -35.22 8.02
C GLN A 278 -3.52 -34.51 7.96
N ILE A 279 -3.17 -33.71 8.97
CA ILE A 279 -1.86 -33.04 9.05
C ILE A 279 -0.74 -34.05 9.33
N LEU A 280 -1.01 -35.06 10.16
CA LEU A 280 -0.03 -36.11 10.50
C LEU A 280 0.32 -37.04 9.33
N GLN A 281 -0.54 -37.08 8.30
CA GLN A 281 -0.36 -37.85 7.07
C GLN A 281 0.42 -37.10 5.98
N LEU A 282 0.77 -35.82 6.19
CA LEU A 282 1.48 -35.05 5.18
C LEU A 282 2.88 -35.60 4.91
N ASN A 283 3.23 -35.75 3.63
CA ASN A 283 4.55 -36.20 3.19
C ASN A 283 5.17 -35.17 2.23
N ALA A 284 6.34 -34.65 2.60
CA ALA A 284 7.02 -33.61 1.81
C ALA A 284 7.45 -34.10 0.41
N ASN A 285 7.80 -35.38 0.26
CA ASN A 285 8.21 -35.94 -1.03
C ASN A 285 7.03 -36.15 -1.98
N GLU A 286 5.83 -36.40 -1.44
CA GLU A 286 4.60 -36.54 -2.23
C GLU A 286 4.11 -35.19 -2.76
N LEU A 287 4.28 -34.13 -1.97
CA LEU A 287 3.89 -32.76 -2.34
C LEU A 287 4.94 -32.01 -3.20
N ASN A 288 6.09 -32.62 -3.45
CA ASN A 288 7.16 -32.06 -4.25
C ASN A 288 7.10 -32.56 -5.70
N ASN A 289 6.76 -31.65 -6.62
CA ASN A 289 6.69 -31.93 -8.06
C ASN A 289 8.02 -31.72 -8.79
N THR A 290 9.08 -31.20 -8.16
CA THR A 290 10.39 -31.01 -8.82
C THR A 290 10.95 -32.31 -9.38
N LYS A 291 10.65 -33.45 -8.75
CA LYS A 291 11.03 -34.80 -9.22
C LYS A 291 10.44 -35.19 -10.58
N ASN A 292 9.44 -34.46 -11.07
CA ASN A 292 8.80 -34.69 -12.35
C ASN A 292 9.46 -33.91 -13.50
N ALA A 293 10.38 -32.98 -13.19
CA ALA A 293 11.13 -32.25 -14.21
C ALA A 293 12.14 -33.18 -14.89
N GLU A 294 12.28 -33.02 -16.20
CA GLU A 294 13.11 -33.84 -17.08
C GLU A 294 14.31 -33.07 -17.64
N ILE A 295 14.26 -31.74 -17.56
CA ILE A 295 15.37 -30.84 -17.86
C ILE A 295 15.65 -29.94 -16.66
N ASP A 296 16.91 -29.54 -16.50
CA ASP A 296 17.30 -28.67 -15.41
C ASP A 296 17.16 -27.19 -15.79
N VAL A 297 15.91 -26.79 -15.99
CA VAL A 297 15.52 -25.41 -16.28
C VAL A 297 14.38 -25.04 -15.35
N VAL A 298 14.50 -23.90 -14.67
CA VAL A 298 13.38 -23.33 -13.90
C VAL A 298 12.58 -22.42 -14.80
N PHE A 299 11.32 -22.77 -15.04
CA PHE A 299 10.42 -21.94 -15.80
C PHE A 299 9.46 -21.17 -14.89
N TYR A 300 9.62 -19.85 -14.87
CA TYR A 300 8.79 -18.92 -14.12
C TYR A 300 7.86 -18.14 -15.06
N ASN A 301 6.68 -18.71 -15.34
CA ASN A 301 5.62 -18.10 -16.15
C ASN A 301 4.87 -17.01 -15.34
N ARG A 302 5.60 -15.96 -14.99
CA ARG A 302 5.28 -14.97 -13.98
C ARG A 302 3.95 -14.23 -14.21
N VAL A 303 3.12 -14.22 -13.17
CA VAL A 303 1.92 -13.38 -13.11
C VAL A 303 2.28 -11.89 -12.89
N PRO A 304 1.69 -10.94 -13.62
CA PRO A 304 1.85 -9.51 -13.35
C PRO A 304 1.36 -9.10 -11.95
N LYS A 305 2.12 -8.20 -11.33
CA LYS A 305 1.81 -7.54 -10.03
C LYS A 305 1.80 -8.46 -8.81
N THR A 306 2.45 -9.62 -8.89
CA THR A 306 2.67 -10.55 -7.76
C THR A 306 4.07 -10.45 -7.15
N GLY A 307 4.79 -9.34 -7.37
CA GLY A 307 6.17 -9.16 -6.89
C GLY A 307 7.20 -9.96 -7.69
N SER A 308 6.90 -10.26 -8.95
CA SER A 308 7.75 -11.10 -9.81
C SER A 308 9.15 -10.55 -10.10
N ILE A 309 9.33 -9.21 -10.08
CA ILE A 309 10.67 -8.62 -10.19
C ILE A 309 11.48 -8.88 -8.94
N GLN A 310 10.87 -8.81 -7.75
CA GLN A 310 11.56 -9.09 -6.50
C GLN A 310 12.07 -10.54 -6.46
N LEU A 311 11.26 -11.50 -6.95
CA LEU A 311 11.69 -12.89 -7.07
C LEU A 311 12.84 -13.04 -8.09
N ILE A 312 12.80 -12.33 -9.21
CA ILE A 312 13.89 -12.35 -10.21
C ILE A 312 15.19 -11.77 -9.66
N GLU A 313 15.14 -10.65 -8.92
CA GLU A 313 16.35 -10.11 -8.29
C GLU A 313 16.93 -11.05 -7.24
N LEU A 314 16.05 -11.76 -6.50
CA LEU A 314 16.48 -12.82 -5.60
C LEU A 314 17.16 -13.97 -6.36
N MET A 315 16.55 -14.47 -7.44
CA MET A 315 17.14 -15.52 -8.28
C MET A 315 18.46 -15.06 -8.91
N ARG A 316 18.59 -13.80 -9.34
CA ARG A 316 19.86 -13.26 -9.85
C ARG A 316 20.95 -13.19 -8.80
N ALA A 317 20.59 -12.83 -7.57
CA ALA A 317 21.54 -12.80 -6.46
C ALA A 317 22.00 -14.22 -6.09
N LEU A 318 21.07 -15.19 -6.12
CA LEU A 318 21.34 -16.60 -5.87
C LEU A 318 22.14 -17.26 -7.01
N GLY A 319 21.87 -16.91 -8.27
CA GLY A 319 22.60 -17.44 -9.43
C GLY A 319 24.09 -17.12 -9.41
N LYS A 320 24.47 -15.98 -8.82
CA LYS A 320 25.89 -15.64 -8.57
C LYS A 320 26.58 -16.55 -7.56
N VAL A 321 25.82 -17.22 -6.70
CA VAL A 321 26.33 -18.12 -5.64
C VAL A 321 26.24 -19.59 -6.08
N HIS A 322 25.17 -19.93 -6.80
CA HIS A 322 24.83 -21.31 -7.17
C HIS A 322 25.13 -21.65 -8.64
N ASP A 323 25.81 -20.75 -9.36
CA ASP A 323 26.27 -20.94 -10.74
C ASP A 323 25.13 -21.28 -11.73
N TYR A 324 24.19 -20.34 -11.84
CA TYR A 324 23.07 -20.41 -12.78
C TYR A 324 22.71 -19.03 -13.31
N ASP A 325 22.11 -18.97 -14.50
CA ASP A 325 21.73 -17.72 -15.15
C ASP A 325 20.22 -17.45 -15.09
N VAL A 326 19.86 -16.15 -15.12
CA VAL A 326 18.46 -15.71 -15.10
C VAL A 326 18.14 -14.91 -16.35
N GLU A 327 17.46 -15.57 -17.27
CA GLU A 327 16.91 -14.98 -18.47
C GLU A 327 15.51 -14.44 -18.21
N LYS A 328 15.32 -13.15 -18.51
CA LYS A 328 14.01 -12.51 -18.45
C LYS A 328 13.62 -12.09 -19.85
N ASP A 329 12.47 -12.57 -20.32
CA ASP A 329 11.93 -12.17 -21.61
C ASP A 329 11.76 -10.62 -21.67
N PRO A 330 12.36 -9.96 -22.68
CA PRO A 330 12.21 -8.51 -22.87
C PRO A 330 10.77 -8.06 -23.13
N GLN A 331 9.88 -8.96 -23.58
CA GLN A 331 8.45 -8.69 -23.81
C GLN A 331 8.22 -7.52 -24.79
N ASN A 332 9.01 -7.47 -25.86
CA ASN A 332 8.88 -6.47 -26.92
C ASN A 332 7.50 -6.62 -27.59
N GLY A 333 6.57 -5.70 -27.31
CA GLY A 333 5.19 -5.74 -27.82
C GLY A 333 4.11 -5.94 -26.74
N GLY A 334 4.50 -6.19 -25.48
CA GLY A 334 3.57 -6.38 -24.37
C GLY A 334 3.14 -7.84 -24.17
N ILE A 335 2.35 -8.07 -23.12
CA ILE A 335 1.97 -9.42 -22.69
C ILE A 335 0.87 -9.96 -23.62
N ARG A 336 1.20 -10.99 -24.38
CA ARG A 336 0.23 -11.75 -25.19
C ARG A 336 -0.41 -12.81 -24.32
N ALA A 337 -1.71 -12.64 -24.06
CA ALA A 337 -2.45 -13.50 -23.14
C ALA A 337 -2.84 -14.86 -23.72
N LEU A 338 -2.89 -15.01 -25.04
CA LEU A 338 -3.19 -16.28 -25.71
C LEU A 338 -2.20 -16.48 -26.85
N LEU A 339 -1.75 -17.72 -26.98
CA LEU A 339 -0.88 -18.21 -28.05
C LEU A 339 -1.68 -19.24 -28.85
N ASP A 340 -1.51 -19.25 -30.16
CA ASP A 340 -1.99 -20.37 -30.97
C ASP A 340 -1.09 -21.61 -30.80
N SER A 341 -1.47 -22.73 -31.41
CA SER A 341 -0.73 -23.98 -31.21
C SER A 341 0.67 -24.00 -31.84
N ALA A 342 0.92 -23.22 -32.89
CA ALA A 342 2.25 -23.10 -33.47
C ALA A 342 3.14 -22.24 -32.54
N GLU A 343 2.58 -21.13 -32.04
CA GLU A 343 3.27 -20.28 -31.08
C GLU A 343 3.55 -21.01 -29.76
N GLU A 344 2.61 -21.80 -29.24
CA GLU A 344 2.84 -22.63 -28.05
C GLU A 344 4.01 -23.61 -28.27
N ALA A 345 4.09 -24.24 -29.45
CA ALA A 345 5.18 -25.15 -29.80
C ALA A 345 6.52 -24.42 -29.88
N ASP A 346 6.58 -23.28 -30.57
CA ASP A 346 7.79 -22.46 -30.66
C ASP A 346 8.29 -22.00 -29.28
N TRP A 347 7.38 -21.59 -28.39
CA TRP A 347 7.73 -21.21 -27.02
C TRP A 347 8.32 -22.39 -26.23
N ILE A 348 7.70 -23.57 -26.36
CA ILE A 348 8.17 -24.78 -25.69
C ILE A 348 9.54 -25.18 -26.21
N ASP A 349 9.73 -25.23 -27.53
CA ASP A 349 11.01 -25.59 -28.15
C ASP A 349 12.13 -24.61 -27.73
N ASN A 350 11.84 -23.31 -27.66
CA ASN A 350 12.80 -22.33 -27.17
C ASN A 350 13.20 -22.58 -25.70
N ILE A 351 12.26 -22.97 -24.83
CA ILE A 351 12.55 -23.24 -23.41
C ILE A 351 13.34 -24.54 -23.23
N VAL A 352 13.02 -25.58 -24.01
CA VAL A 352 13.72 -26.87 -23.96
C VAL A 352 15.18 -26.76 -24.41
N ASN A 353 15.48 -25.83 -25.32
CA ASN A 353 16.83 -25.61 -25.84
C ASN A 353 17.68 -24.66 -24.97
N LEU A 354 17.18 -24.21 -23.81
CA LEU A 354 17.99 -23.46 -22.85
C LEU A 354 19.04 -24.37 -22.21
N GLU A 355 20.17 -23.78 -21.80
CA GLU A 355 21.23 -24.52 -21.12
C GLU A 355 20.79 -24.95 -19.71
N ASP A 356 21.29 -26.11 -19.25
CA ASP A 356 21.06 -26.58 -17.88
C ASP A 356 21.55 -25.55 -16.87
N GLY A 357 20.78 -25.32 -15.80
CA GLY A 357 21.06 -24.22 -14.87
C GLY A 357 20.57 -22.87 -15.40
N THR A 358 19.47 -22.85 -16.15
CA THR A 358 18.82 -21.60 -16.57
C THR A 358 17.50 -21.38 -15.84
N VAL A 359 17.29 -20.16 -15.35
CA VAL A 359 15.98 -19.66 -14.92
C VAL A 359 15.41 -18.80 -16.04
N PHE A 360 14.31 -19.22 -16.64
CA PHE A 360 13.60 -18.42 -17.64
C PHE A 360 12.31 -17.82 -17.08
N ALA A 361 12.20 -16.49 -17.11
CA ALA A 361 11.07 -15.76 -16.57
C ALA A 361 10.35 -14.95 -17.65
N SER A 362 9.11 -15.33 -17.97
CA SER A 362 8.28 -14.70 -18.99
C SER A 362 6.82 -14.53 -18.57
N HIS A 363 6.16 -13.48 -19.08
CA HIS A 363 4.72 -13.29 -18.90
C HIS A 363 3.94 -14.08 -19.96
N VAL A 364 3.74 -15.37 -19.70
CA VAL A 364 2.98 -16.28 -20.57
C VAL A 364 2.10 -17.19 -19.71
N ASN A 365 0.99 -17.71 -20.26
CA ASN A 365 0.18 -18.67 -19.52
C ASN A 365 0.90 -20.03 -19.46
N TYR A 366 0.38 -20.94 -18.63
CA TYR A 366 0.84 -22.31 -18.55
C TYR A 366 0.95 -22.97 -19.93
N LEU A 367 2.12 -23.57 -20.19
CA LEU A 367 2.44 -24.33 -21.41
C LEU A 367 2.47 -25.81 -21.06
N ASN A 368 1.80 -26.64 -21.85
CA ASN A 368 1.77 -28.08 -21.62
C ASN A 368 2.86 -28.78 -22.44
N PHE A 369 4.05 -28.96 -21.87
CA PHE A 369 5.19 -29.62 -22.52
C PHE A 369 4.85 -31.06 -22.97
N THR A 370 4.12 -31.82 -22.13
CA THR A 370 3.73 -33.21 -22.48
C THR A 370 2.80 -33.30 -23.69
N LYS A 371 1.95 -32.28 -23.92
CA LYS A 371 1.09 -32.22 -25.12
C LYS A 371 1.91 -32.20 -26.41
N TYR A 372 3.10 -31.60 -26.36
CA TYR A 372 4.02 -31.48 -27.49
C TYR A 372 5.16 -32.50 -27.45
N GLN A 373 5.09 -33.50 -26.56
CA GLN A 373 6.11 -34.56 -26.40
C GLN A 373 7.50 -33.99 -26.07
N GLN A 374 7.54 -32.87 -25.34
CA GLN A 374 8.76 -32.19 -24.92
C GLN A 374 9.02 -32.41 -23.42
N PRO A 375 10.30 -32.39 -22.99
CA PRO A 375 10.65 -32.63 -21.59
C PRO A 375 10.20 -31.47 -20.71
N ARG A 376 9.73 -31.80 -19.50
CA ARG A 376 9.17 -30.79 -18.58
C ARG A 376 10.26 -30.03 -17.80
N PRO A 377 10.18 -28.69 -17.71
CA PRO A 377 11.02 -27.90 -16.80
C PRO A 377 10.46 -27.92 -15.37
N ILE A 378 11.20 -27.33 -14.43
CA ILE A 378 10.75 -27.06 -13.07
C ILE A 378 9.84 -25.82 -13.08
N TYR A 379 8.53 -26.02 -12.96
CA TYR A 379 7.57 -24.92 -12.88
C TYR A 379 7.49 -24.30 -11.48
N ILE A 380 7.64 -22.99 -11.41
CA ILE A 380 7.38 -22.20 -10.20
C ILE A 380 6.49 -21.00 -10.51
N ASN A 381 5.77 -20.48 -9.52
CA ASN A 381 5.07 -19.21 -9.68
C ASN A 381 4.84 -18.45 -8.36
N MET A 382 4.31 -17.24 -8.46
CA MET A 382 3.90 -16.40 -7.35
C MET A 382 2.50 -15.85 -7.59
N VAL A 383 1.64 -15.95 -6.57
CA VAL A 383 0.29 -15.36 -6.54
C VAL A 383 0.21 -14.24 -5.51
N ARG A 384 -0.84 -13.42 -5.62
CA ARG A 384 -1.19 -12.34 -4.69
C ARG A 384 -2.71 -12.31 -4.49
N ASP A 385 -3.18 -11.72 -3.38
CA ASP A 385 -4.60 -11.41 -3.25
C ASP A 385 -5.10 -10.69 -4.52
N PRO A 386 -6.15 -11.22 -5.17
CA PRO A 386 -6.53 -10.78 -6.50
C PRO A 386 -7.08 -9.35 -6.52
N VAL A 387 -7.71 -8.88 -5.44
CA VAL A 387 -8.23 -7.52 -5.33
C VAL A 387 -7.07 -6.54 -5.16
N ASP A 388 -6.14 -6.84 -4.26
CA ASP A 388 -4.91 -6.04 -4.11
C ASP A 388 -4.07 -6.00 -5.40
N ARG A 389 -4.08 -7.09 -6.16
CA ARG A 389 -3.37 -7.20 -7.44
C ARG A 389 -3.98 -6.30 -8.51
N VAL A 390 -5.31 -6.28 -8.67
CA VAL A 390 -5.95 -5.38 -9.66
C VAL A 390 -5.87 -3.92 -9.27
N ILE A 391 -5.93 -3.62 -7.98
CA ILE A 391 -5.64 -2.27 -7.46
C ILE A 391 -4.20 -1.86 -7.79
N SER A 392 -3.23 -2.75 -7.55
CA SER A 392 -1.83 -2.49 -7.87
C SER A 392 -1.62 -2.25 -9.38
N TRP A 393 -2.33 -3.00 -10.22
CA TRP A 393 -2.34 -2.78 -11.67
C TRP A 393 -2.97 -1.43 -12.04
N TYR A 394 -4.11 -1.08 -11.45
CA TYR A 394 -4.86 0.14 -11.70
C TYR A 394 -3.99 1.39 -11.56
N TYR A 395 -3.23 1.49 -10.46
CA TYR A 395 -2.33 2.61 -10.22
C TYR A 395 -1.02 2.50 -11.00
N TYR A 396 -0.57 1.28 -11.31
CA TYR A 396 0.66 1.09 -12.08
C TYR A 396 0.54 1.67 -13.49
N ILE A 397 -0.54 1.35 -14.22
CA ILE A 397 -0.72 1.84 -15.60
C ILE A 397 -0.93 3.35 -15.69
N ARG A 398 -1.36 3.98 -14.58
CA ARG A 398 -1.56 5.43 -14.45
C ARG A 398 -0.33 6.16 -13.97
N ALA A 399 0.75 5.46 -13.65
CA ALA A 399 1.95 6.09 -13.18
C ALA A 399 2.73 6.80 -14.30
N PRO A 400 3.28 8.00 -14.06
CA PRO A 400 3.96 8.76 -15.11
C PRO A 400 5.12 8.05 -15.81
N TRP A 401 5.86 7.19 -15.10
CA TRP A 401 6.96 6.43 -15.70
C TRP A 401 6.52 5.42 -16.76
N ILE A 402 5.22 5.11 -16.88
CA ILE A 402 4.69 4.24 -17.95
C ILE A 402 4.57 4.98 -19.28
N PHE A 403 4.09 6.22 -19.27
CA PHE A 403 3.78 6.95 -20.51
C PHE A 403 4.72 8.12 -20.82
N VAL A 404 5.38 8.72 -19.81
CA VAL A 404 6.34 9.83 -20.01
C VAL A 404 7.56 9.42 -20.86
N PRO A 405 8.18 8.24 -20.65
CA PRO A 405 9.29 7.83 -21.53
C PRO A 405 8.86 7.67 -22.99
N GLY A 406 7.66 7.14 -23.24
CA GLY A 406 7.10 7.02 -24.59
C GLY A 406 6.81 8.38 -25.24
N ARG A 407 6.32 9.35 -24.46
CA ARG A 407 6.17 10.76 -24.91
C ARG A 407 7.52 11.36 -25.29
N ARG A 408 8.56 11.14 -24.50
CA ARG A 408 9.91 11.69 -24.76
C ARG A 408 10.59 11.06 -25.98
N ARG A 409 10.46 9.75 -26.19
CA ARG A 409 11.11 9.05 -27.30
C ARG A 409 10.45 9.37 -28.64
N ASN A 410 9.12 9.24 -28.71
CA ASN A 410 8.38 9.21 -29.98
C ASN A 410 7.19 10.17 -30.03
N ASN A 411 7.14 11.19 -29.15
CA ASN A 411 6.06 12.18 -29.06
C ASN A 411 4.64 11.58 -28.91
N ARG A 412 4.52 10.37 -28.34
CA ARG A 412 3.24 9.66 -28.13
C ARG A 412 2.23 10.55 -27.38
N GLN A 413 0.94 10.49 -27.72
CA GLN A 413 -0.08 11.29 -27.03
C GLN A 413 -0.14 10.95 -25.54
N MET A 414 -0.25 11.97 -24.70
CA MET A 414 -0.43 11.79 -23.25
C MET A 414 -1.84 11.27 -22.94
N PRO A 415 -2.01 10.40 -21.93
CA PRO A 415 -3.33 9.98 -21.48
C PRO A 415 -4.17 11.17 -21.01
N ASN A 416 -5.51 11.03 -21.06
CA ASN A 416 -6.43 12.03 -20.52
C ASN A 416 -6.10 12.29 -19.03
N PRO A 417 -5.87 13.55 -18.61
CA PRO A 417 -5.62 13.88 -17.22
C PRO A 417 -6.68 13.36 -16.26
N GLN A 418 -7.97 13.38 -16.63
CA GLN A 418 -9.05 12.83 -15.81
C GLN A 418 -8.82 11.33 -15.56
N TRP A 419 -8.50 10.55 -16.59
CA TRP A 419 -8.22 9.12 -16.45
C TRP A 419 -7.01 8.82 -15.55
N VAL A 420 -5.97 9.67 -15.60
CA VAL A 420 -4.78 9.55 -14.74
C VAL A 420 -5.14 9.84 -13.27
N ASN A 421 -6.10 10.74 -13.06
CA ASN A 421 -6.45 11.27 -11.74
C ASN A 421 -7.60 10.55 -11.05
N THR A 422 -8.40 9.77 -11.78
CA THR A 422 -9.48 8.99 -11.17
C THR A 422 -8.90 8.04 -10.14
N GLU A 423 -9.37 8.16 -8.90
CA GLU A 423 -9.02 7.23 -7.83
C GLU A 423 -9.76 5.91 -8.01
N PHE A 424 -9.23 4.82 -7.46
CA PHE A 424 -9.84 3.51 -7.59
C PHE A 424 -11.28 3.48 -7.04
N ASP A 425 -11.51 4.12 -5.89
CA ASP A 425 -12.82 4.23 -5.23
C ASP A 425 -13.83 4.96 -6.13
N GLN A 426 -13.43 6.09 -6.71
CA GLN A 426 -14.25 6.85 -7.67
C GLN A 426 -14.59 6.02 -8.91
N CYS A 427 -13.61 5.27 -9.42
CA CYS A 427 -13.82 4.36 -10.55
C CYS A 427 -14.91 3.33 -10.22
N VAL A 428 -14.77 2.63 -9.09
CA VAL A 428 -15.71 1.58 -8.65
C VAL A 428 -17.11 2.16 -8.46
N LEU A 429 -17.23 3.30 -7.77
CA LEU A 429 -18.52 3.95 -7.50
C LEU A 429 -19.22 4.48 -8.76
N SER A 430 -18.46 5.00 -9.72
CA SER A 430 -19.00 5.46 -11.00
C SER A 430 -19.30 4.33 -11.99
N GLY A 431 -18.92 3.08 -11.68
CA GLY A 431 -19.15 1.93 -12.55
C GLY A 431 -18.30 1.94 -13.82
N GLU A 432 -17.15 2.62 -13.82
CA GLU A 432 -16.26 2.69 -14.98
C GLU A 432 -15.85 1.28 -15.45
N LYS A 433 -15.81 1.05 -16.77
CA LYS A 433 -15.55 -0.29 -17.35
C LYS A 433 -14.28 -0.95 -16.82
N VAL A 434 -13.22 -0.16 -16.56
CA VAL A 434 -11.90 -0.66 -16.12
C VAL A 434 -11.86 -1.17 -14.68
N CYS A 435 -12.89 -0.90 -13.88
CA CYS A 435 -13.04 -1.33 -12.49
C CYS A 435 -14.38 -2.04 -12.24
N THR A 436 -15.11 -2.37 -13.31
CA THR A 436 -16.31 -3.19 -13.28
C THR A 436 -15.96 -4.62 -13.67
N TYR A 437 -16.23 -5.56 -12.76
CA TYR A 437 -15.78 -6.95 -12.88
C TYR A 437 -16.97 -7.90 -13.02
N ILE A 438 -17.34 -8.19 -14.27
CA ILE A 438 -18.53 -9.01 -14.59
C ILE A 438 -18.11 -10.46 -14.81
N GLU A 439 -18.69 -11.39 -14.03
CA GLU A 439 -18.47 -12.83 -14.19
C GLU A 439 -18.82 -13.29 -15.61
N GLY A 440 -18.03 -14.20 -16.16
CA GLY A 440 -18.20 -14.73 -17.51
C GLY A 440 -17.73 -13.80 -18.64
N SER A 441 -17.43 -12.53 -18.35
CA SER A 441 -16.87 -11.64 -19.37
C SER A 441 -15.56 -12.19 -19.94
N LEU A 442 -15.44 -12.15 -21.28
CA LEU A 442 -14.27 -12.62 -22.00
C LEU A 442 -13.10 -11.63 -21.88
N LEU A 443 -11.92 -12.06 -22.34
CA LEU A 443 -10.74 -11.22 -22.38
C LEU A 443 -10.95 -10.06 -23.36
N GLU A 444 -11.02 -8.83 -22.85
CA GLU A 444 -11.44 -7.69 -23.69
C GLU A 444 -10.33 -7.09 -24.55
N ARG A 445 -9.08 -7.12 -24.07
CA ARG A 445 -7.91 -6.51 -24.75
C ARG A 445 -6.58 -7.01 -24.18
N VAL A 446 -5.51 -6.78 -24.94
CA VAL A 446 -4.13 -6.87 -24.45
C VAL A 446 -3.99 -5.98 -23.21
N GLY A 447 -3.58 -6.57 -22.09
CA GLY A 447 -3.45 -5.87 -20.81
C GLY A 447 -4.65 -5.96 -19.85
N ASP A 448 -5.64 -6.83 -20.12
CA ASP A 448 -6.67 -7.17 -19.14
C ASP A 448 -6.11 -8.14 -18.07
N HIS A 449 -5.55 -7.55 -17.01
CA HIS A 449 -4.87 -8.30 -15.95
C HIS A 449 -5.76 -8.69 -14.77
N ARG A 450 -7.10 -8.72 -14.88
CA ARG A 450 -7.95 -9.12 -13.74
C ARG A 450 -7.93 -10.63 -13.42
N ARG A 451 -7.47 -11.47 -14.36
CA ARG A 451 -7.43 -12.93 -14.23
C ARG A 451 -6.04 -13.42 -13.80
N GLN A 452 -5.90 -13.83 -12.54
CA GLN A 452 -4.70 -14.55 -12.09
C GLN A 452 -4.80 -16.02 -12.49
N THR A 453 -5.99 -16.60 -12.43
CA THR A 453 -6.26 -18.00 -12.85
C THR A 453 -5.84 -18.30 -14.28
N LEU A 454 -5.96 -17.33 -15.21
CA LEU A 454 -5.61 -17.47 -16.62
C LEU A 454 -4.15 -17.96 -16.82
N PHE A 455 -3.21 -17.41 -16.05
CA PHE A 455 -1.79 -17.79 -16.13
C PHE A 455 -1.53 -19.25 -15.76
N PHE A 456 -2.43 -19.89 -15.02
CA PHE A 456 -2.34 -21.29 -14.61
C PHE A 456 -3.26 -22.21 -15.43
N CYS A 457 -4.35 -21.68 -15.99
CA CYS A 457 -5.30 -22.45 -16.79
C CYS A 457 -4.73 -22.83 -18.18
N GLY A 458 -4.04 -21.89 -18.85
CA GLY A 458 -3.40 -22.11 -20.15
C GLY A 458 -4.05 -21.31 -21.29
N HIS A 459 -3.92 -21.80 -22.53
CA HIS A 459 -4.23 -21.04 -23.75
C HIS A 459 -5.61 -21.33 -24.38
N ASN A 460 -6.46 -22.15 -23.74
CA ASN A 460 -7.78 -22.41 -24.30
C ASN A 460 -8.72 -21.21 -24.06
N GLU A 461 -9.04 -20.47 -25.13
CA GLU A 461 -9.83 -19.24 -25.05
C GLU A 461 -11.18 -19.46 -24.33
N PHE A 462 -11.99 -20.42 -24.79
CA PHE A 462 -13.33 -20.66 -24.24
C PHE A 462 -13.34 -21.18 -22.80
N LYS A 463 -12.32 -21.95 -22.40
CA LYS A 463 -12.26 -22.55 -21.06
C LYS A 463 -11.59 -21.65 -20.04
N CYS A 464 -10.57 -20.88 -20.45
CA CYS A 464 -9.68 -20.15 -19.53
C CYS A 464 -9.94 -18.64 -19.49
N THR A 465 -10.51 -18.03 -20.53
CA THR A 465 -10.72 -16.57 -20.55
C THR A 465 -12.01 -16.06 -19.89
N PRO A 466 -13.10 -16.84 -19.71
CA PRO A 466 -14.26 -16.33 -18.98
C PRO A 466 -13.87 -15.97 -17.54
N PHE A 467 -14.01 -14.68 -17.20
CA PHE A 467 -13.62 -14.14 -15.89
C PHE A 467 -14.39 -14.82 -14.76
N ASN A 468 -13.71 -15.10 -13.66
CA ASN A 468 -14.31 -15.65 -12.45
C ASN A 468 -15.08 -16.96 -12.69
N SER A 469 -14.71 -17.75 -13.71
CA SER A 469 -15.44 -18.96 -14.08
C SER A 469 -14.98 -20.20 -13.31
N ARG A 470 -15.93 -21.10 -13.04
CA ARG A 470 -15.67 -22.36 -12.34
C ARG A 470 -14.73 -23.28 -13.12
N LEU A 471 -14.86 -23.33 -14.45
CA LEU A 471 -14.03 -24.21 -15.28
C LEU A 471 -12.57 -23.76 -15.29
N ALA A 472 -12.30 -22.47 -15.51
CA ALA A 472 -10.94 -21.92 -15.48
C ALA A 472 -10.27 -22.16 -14.12
N LEU A 473 -11.02 -21.97 -13.02
CA LEU A 473 -10.57 -22.25 -11.67
C LEU A 473 -10.13 -23.72 -11.49
N GLN A 474 -10.95 -24.68 -11.90
CA GLN A 474 -10.65 -26.10 -11.70
C GLN A 474 -9.44 -26.54 -12.53
N LEU A 475 -9.34 -26.09 -13.79
CA LEU A 475 -8.18 -26.36 -14.64
C LEU A 475 -6.90 -25.74 -14.06
N ALA A 476 -6.96 -24.49 -13.58
CA ALA A 476 -5.85 -23.84 -12.91
C ALA A 476 -5.40 -24.62 -11.65
N LYS A 477 -6.34 -25.03 -10.78
CA LYS A 477 -6.04 -25.86 -9.59
C LYS A 477 -5.37 -27.18 -9.97
N GLN A 478 -5.91 -27.86 -10.99
CA GLN A 478 -5.38 -29.13 -11.48
C GLN A 478 -3.95 -28.99 -12.01
N ASN A 479 -3.66 -27.96 -12.81
CA ASN A 479 -2.33 -27.70 -13.33
C ASN A 479 -1.35 -27.35 -12.20
N VAL A 480 -1.77 -26.54 -11.20
CA VAL A 480 -0.95 -26.23 -10.02
C VAL A 480 -0.56 -27.51 -9.26
N GLU A 481 -1.51 -28.42 -9.01
CA GLU A 481 -1.19 -29.66 -8.30
C GLU A 481 -0.28 -30.59 -9.08
N ARG A 482 -0.40 -30.65 -10.40
CA ARG A 482 0.32 -31.63 -11.22
C ARG A 482 1.72 -31.17 -11.63
N GLU A 483 1.84 -29.89 -11.95
CA GLU A 483 2.99 -29.40 -12.71
C GLU A 483 3.90 -28.49 -11.89
N TYR A 484 3.36 -27.72 -10.94
CA TYR A 484 4.15 -26.70 -10.23
C TYR A 484 4.83 -27.27 -8.99
N ALA A 485 6.14 -27.08 -8.89
CA ALA A 485 6.91 -27.38 -7.68
C ALA A 485 6.42 -26.49 -6.53
N VAL A 486 6.47 -25.17 -6.72
CA VAL A 486 6.08 -24.18 -5.71
C VAL A 486 5.26 -23.05 -6.33
N VAL A 487 4.13 -22.72 -5.70
CA VAL A 487 3.36 -21.50 -5.99
C VAL A 487 3.28 -20.68 -4.70
N GLY A 488 4.11 -19.64 -4.60
CA GLY A 488 4.30 -18.84 -3.39
C GLY A 488 3.46 -17.57 -3.32
N THR A 489 3.57 -16.84 -2.21
CA THR A 489 3.04 -15.48 -2.04
C THR A 489 3.91 -14.66 -1.09
N TRP A 490 4.17 -13.39 -1.42
CA TRP A 490 4.92 -12.49 -0.53
C TRP A 490 4.17 -12.17 0.76
N GLU A 491 2.86 -12.41 0.82
CA GLU A 491 2.09 -12.31 2.08
C GLU A 491 2.49 -13.41 3.09
N HIS A 492 3.12 -14.50 2.64
CA HIS A 492 3.64 -15.62 3.44
C HIS A 492 5.07 -15.90 2.98
N THR A 493 5.93 -14.89 3.15
CA THR A 493 7.29 -14.88 2.61
C THR A 493 8.15 -16.00 3.22
N ASN A 494 8.10 -16.18 4.54
CA ASN A 494 8.92 -17.18 5.24
C ASN A 494 8.60 -18.60 4.74
N GLU A 495 7.32 -18.92 4.62
CA GLU A 495 6.82 -20.20 4.12
C GLU A 495 7.22 -20.40 2.65
N THR A 496 7.07 -19.35 1.83
CA THR A 496 7.46 -19.38 0.42
C THR A 496 8.95 -19.69 0.25
N LEU A 497 9.83 -18.97 0.95
CA LEU A 497 11.27 -19.14 0.83
C LEU A 497 11.73 -20.50 1.37
N ALA A 498 11.18 -20.94 2.50
CA ALA A 498 11.52 -22.25 3.08
C ALA A 498 11.11 -23.42 2.17
N VAL A 499 9.95 -23.34 1.51
CA VAL A 499 9.51 -24.39 0.57
C VAL A 499 10.35 -24.35 -0.71
N LEU A 500 10.69 -23.18 -1.24
CA LEU A 500 11.60 -23.05 -2.40
C LEU A 500 12.99 -23.63 -2.10
N GLU A 501 13.59 -23.29 -0.96
CA GLU A 501 14.87 -23.84 -0.50
C GLU A 501 14.85 -25.37 -0.44
N ALA A 502 13.77 -25.95 0.09
CA ALA A 502 13.68 -27.39 0.27
C ALA A 502 13.37 -28.15 -1.04
N TYR A 503 12.51 -27.59 -1.90
CA TYR A 503 12.01 -28.31 -3.09
C TYR A 503 12.81 -28.04 -4.35
N VAL A 504 13.52 -26.91 -4.42
CA VAL A 504 14.33 -26.52 -5.58
C VAL A 504 15.73 -26.04 -5.11
N PRO A 505 16.48 -26.85 -4.35
CA PRO A 505 17.67 -26.41 -3.61
C PRO A 505 18.81 -25.93 -4.51
N ARG A 506 19.00 -26.50 -5.72
CA ARG A 506 20.02 -26.03 -6.68
C ARG A 506 19.87 -24.55 -6.99
N TYR A 507 18.65 -24.04 -7.06
CA TYR A 507 18.37 -22.64 -7.42
C TYR A 507 18.12 -21.74 -6.21
N PHE A 508 17.61 -22.31 -5.12
CA PHE A 508 17.06 -21.55 -3.99
C PHE A 508 17.69 -21.84 -2.63
N ALA A 509 18.74 -22.67 -2.51
CA ALA A 509 19.45 -22.81 -1.24
C ALA A 509 19.86 -21.44 -0.68
N ASP A 510 19.69 -21.24 0.63
CA ASP A 510 19.93 -19.96 1.33
C ASP A 510 19.08 -18.76 0.85
N ALA A 511 17.98 -18.96 0.13
CA ALA A 511 17.11 -17.88 -0.35
C ALA A 511 16.61 -16.95 0.76
N SER A 512 16.23 -17.49 1.92
CA SER A 512 15.78 -16.74 3.11
C SER A 512 16.89 -15.83 3.62
N LYS A 513 18.12 -16.37 3.74
CA LYS A 513 19.28 -15.59 4.17
C LYS A 513 19.59 -14.48 3.18
N MET A 514 19.64 -14.79 1.88
CA MET A 514 19.88 -13.83 0.81
C MET A 514 18.80 -12.72 0.83
N TYR A 515 17.54 -13.09 0.95
CA TYR A 515 16.41 -12.17 1.01
C TYR A 515 16.50 -11.21 2.20
N TYR A 516 16.68 -11.73 3.42
CA TYR A 516 16.71 -10.90 4.64
C TYR A 516 18.03 -10.15 4.85
N SER A 517 19.11 -10.51 4.13
CA SER A 517 20.40 -9.80 4.20
C SER A 517 20.43 -8.42 3.52
N GLY A 518 19.40 -8.07 2.73
CA GLY A 518 19.30 -6.75 2.12
C GLY A 518 18.25 -6.62 1.01
N LEU A 519 17.93 -7.71 0.31
CA LEU A 519 16.94 -7.72 -0.78
C LEU A 519 15.51 -7.38 -0.32
N HIS A 520 15.15 -7.71 0.93
CA HIS A 520 13.89 -7.30 1.56
C HIS A 520 13.77 -5.78 1.71
N ALA A 521 14.89 -5.07 1.91
CA ALA A 521 14.90 -3.61 2.05
C ALA A 521 14.79 -2.90 0.70
N THR A 522 15.32 -3.51 -0.37
CA THR A 522 15.12 -3.06 -1.74
C THR A 522 13.75 -3.50 -2.25
N LYS A 523 12.67 -2.82 -1.82
CA LYS A 523 11.32 -3.04 -2.38
C LYS A 523 11.28 -2.63 -3.86
N ALA A 524 11.68 -3.53 -4.74
CA ALA A 524 11.60 -3.32 -6.17
C ALA A 524 10.11 -3.31 -6.60
N ASN A 525 9.63 -2.15 -7.03
CA ASN A 525 8.26 -1.89 -7.53
C ASN A 525 7.15 -1.71 -6.49
N ASP A 526 7.46 -1.11 -5.34
CA ASP A 526 6.38 -0.46 -4.59
C ASP A 526 5.81 0.68 -5.45
N ASN A 527 4.48 0.82 -5.47
CA ASN A 527 3.87 1.97 -6.13
C ASN A 527 3.56 3.01 -5.05
N PRO A 528 4.40 4.04 -4.88
CA PRO A 528 4.17 5.07 -3.86
C PRO A 528 2.87 5.86 -4.07
N MET A 529 2.19 5.66 -5.21
CA MET A 529 0.92 6.28 -5.55
C MET A 529 -0.31 5.42 -5.18
N LYS A 530 -0.19 4.28 -4.49
CA LYS A 530 -1.36 3.50 -4.03
C LYS A 530 -1.90 4.17 -2.75
N PRO A 531 -3.00 4.96 -2.79
CA PRO A 531 -3.63 5.47 -1.59
C PRO A 531 -4.24 4.32 -0.78
N HIS A 532 -4.57 4.61 0.47
CA HIS A 532 -5.45 3.74 1.23
C HIS A 532 -6.83 3.72 0.55
N ILE A 533 -7.34 2.53 0.28
CA ILE A 533 -8.66 2.31 -0.32
C ILE A 533 -9.57 1.85 0.80
N SER A 534 -10.77 2.41 0.84
CA SER A 534 -11.77 2.05 1.84
C SER A 534 -12.12 0.55 1.80
N GLU A 535 -12.31 -0.04 2.98
CA GLU A 535 -12.62 -1.47 3.08
C GLU A 535 -13.97 -1.82 2.40
N ASP A 536 -14.93 -0.89 2.38
CA ASP A 536 -16.20 -1.05 1.67
C ASP A 536 -16.00 -1.24 0.16
N ILE A 537 -15.13 -0.43 -0.46
CA ILE A 537 -14.79 -0.56 -1.87
C ILE A 537 -14.05 -1.88 -2.13
N ILE A 538 -13.12 -2.26 -1.24
CA ILE A 538 -12.45 -3.56 -1.31
C ILE A 538 -13.49 -4.69 -1.26
N ASN A 539 -14.44 -4.64 -0.33
CA ASN A 539 -15.49 -5.63 -0.17
C ASN A 539 -16.46 -5.68 -1.36
N MET A 540 -16.82 -4.54 -1.93
CA MET A 540 -17.60 -4.46 -3.18
C MET A 540 -16.88 -5.19 -4.32
N VAL A 541 -15.57 -4.96 -4.48
CA VAL A 541 -14.78 -5.63 -5.51
C VAL A 541 -14.62 -7.13 -5.19
N ARG A 542 -14.37 -7.52 -3.93
CA ARG A 542 -14.23 -8.92 -3.51
C ARG A 542 -15.43 -9.78 -3.88
N ARG A 543 -16.66 -9.24 -3.80
CA ARG A 543 -17.89 -9.95 -4.22
C ARG A 543 -17.87 -10.41 -5.68
N ASN A 544 -17.11 -9.71 -6.54
CA ASN A 544 -16.97 -10.02 -7.96
C ASN A 544 -15.73 -10.89 -8.28
N PHE A 545 -14.90 -11.23 -7.28
CA PHE A 545 -13.65 -11.99 -7.44
C PHE A 545 -13.68 -13.37 -6.76
N THR A 546 -14.87 -13.91 -6.48
CA THR A 546 -15.05 -15.12 -5.65
C THR A 546 -14.16 -16.30 -6.06
N ARG A 547 -14.04 -16.62 -7.35
CA ARG A 547 -13.21 -17.73 -7.87
C ARG A 547 -11.73 -17.40 -7.94
N GLU A 548 -11.38 -16.14 -8.22
CA GLU A 548 -9.99 -15.69 -8.15
C GLU A 548 -9.46 -15.73 -6.70
N ILE A 549 -10.31 -15.37 -5.72
CA ILE A 549 -10.01 -15.47 -4.29
C ILE A 549 -9.90 -16.94 -3.88
N GLU A 550 -10.82 -17.79 -4.35
CA GLU A 550 -10.78 -19.23 -4.10
C GLU A 550 -9.50 -19.87 -4.65
N PHE A 551 -9.05 -19.46 -5.83
CA PHE A 551 -7.77 -19.90 -6.40
C PHE A 551 -6.57 -19.44 -5.57
N TYR A 552 -6.58 -18.16 -5.14
CA TYR A 552 -5.54 -17.61 -4.27
C TYR A 552 -5.43 -18.37 -2.94
N GLN A 553 -6.56 -18.60 -2.28
CA GLN A 553 -6.64 -19.35 -1.03
C GLN A 553 -6.20 -20.80 -1.22
N PHE A 554 -6.56 -21.43 -2.34
CA PHE A 554 -6.08 -22.76 -2.69
C PHE A 554 -4.54 -22.81 -2.79
N CYS A 555 -3.92 -21.87 -3.51
CA CYS A 555 -2.46 -21.81 -3.62
C CYS A 555 -1.80 -21.60 -2.25
N ARG A 556 -2.34 -20.70 -1.42
CA ARG A 556 -1.88 -20.49 -0.04
C ARG A 556 -1.99 -21.74 0.82
N GLN A 557 -3.13 -22.43 0.76
CA GLN A 557 -3.34 -23.67 1.51
C GLN A 557 -2.35 -24.74 1.06
N ARG A 558 -2.09 -24.87 -0.25
CA ARG A 558 -1.08 -25.80 -0.77
C ARG A 558 0.32 -25.46 -0.28
N LEU A 559 0.71 -24.17 -0.32
CA LEU A 559 2.00 -23.72 0.22
C LEU A 559 2.14 -24.05 1.71
N HIS A 560 1.11 -23.77 2.52
CA HIS A 560 1.13 -24.09 3.95
C HIS A 560 1.21 -25.60 4.20
N LYS A 561 0.52 -26.42 3.39
CA LYS A 561 0.65 -27.89 3.48
C LYS A 561 2.08 -28.34 3.18
N GLN A 562 2.72 -27.80 2.15
CA GLN A 562 4.12 -28.09 1.83
C GLN A 562 5.05 -27.67 2.98
N TYR A 563 4.87 -26.46 3.53
CA TYR A 563 5.66 -25.97 4.66
C TYR A 563 5.47 -26.82 5.92
N LEU A 564 4.23 -27.16 6.27
CA LEU A 564 3.93 -28.03 7.41
C LEU A 564 4.53 -29.43 7.22
N ALA A 565 4.47 -30.00 6.02
CA ALA A 565 5.08 -31.29 5.72
C ALA A 565 6.60 -31.28 5.94
N LEU A 566 7.28 -30.17 5.62
CA LEU A 566 8.71 -29.98 5.88
C LEU A 566 9.02 -29.88 7.39
N LYS A 567 8.12 -29.27 8.17
CA LYS A 567 8.31 -29.03 9.63
C LYS A 567 7.71 -30.12 10.52
N LEU A 568 7.01 -31.10 9.96
CA LEU A 568 6.25 -32.09 10.72
C LEU A 568 7.14 -32.87 11.71
N ASN A 569 8.33 -33.29 11.28
CA ASN A 569 9.27 -34.01 12.14
C ASN A 569 9.82 -33.14 13.29
N ASP A 570 10.06 -31.85 13.02
CA ASP A 570 10.51 -30.91 14.05
C ASP A 570 9.39 -30.64 15.07
N LEU A 571 8.15 -30.46 14.58
CA LEU A 571 6.97 -30.28 15.43
C LEU A 571 6.71 -31.49 16.32
N MET A 572 6.85 -32.71 15.78
CA MET A 572 6.72 -33.96 16.55
C MET A 572 7.82 -34.14 17.61
N ARG A 573 9.00 -33.54 17.43
CA ARG A 573 10.08 -33.56 18.44
C ARG A 573 9.82 -32.60 19.59
N VAL A 574 9.06 -31.53 19.36
CA VAL A 574 8.77 -30.50 20.36
C VAL A 574 7.48 -30.79 21.13
N ASP A 575 6.55 -31.53 20.53
CA ASP A 575 5.26 -31.89 21.12
C ASP A 575 5.04 -33.41 21.10
N ASN A 576 5.27 -34.06 22.24
CA ASN A 576 5.08 -35.50 22.41
C ASN A 576 3.63 -35.96 22.18
N SER A 577 2.63 -35.08 22.37
CA SER A 577 1.22 -35.45 22.16
C SER A 577 0.89 -35.68 20.68
N LEU A 578 1.56 -34.95 19.78
CA LEU A 578 1.46 -35.16 18.33
C LEU A 578 2.12 -36.47 17.90
N ALA A 579 3.20 -36.87 18.57
CA ALA A 579 3.87 -38.16 18.33
C ALA A 579 2.99 -39.34 18.78
N GLU A 580 2.36 -39.24 19.95
CA GLU A 580 1.42 -40.24 20.48
C GLU A 580 0.17 -40.40 19.59
N LEU A 581 -0.40 -39.28 19.12
CA LEU A 581 -1.53 -39.27 18.18
C LEU A 581 -1.21 -39.96 16.85
N LYS A 582 0.00 -39.74 16.32
CA LYS A 582 0.43 -40.40 15.07
C LYS A 582 0.62 -41.90 15.27
N ALA A 583 1.27 -42.32 16.36
CA ALA A 583 1.44 -43.73 16.67
C ALA A 583 0.09 -44.46 16.84
N GLY A 584 -0.88 -43.82 17.49
CA GLY A 584 -2.24 -44.35 17.61
C GLY A 584 -2.97 -44.47 16.26
N ASN A 585 -2.78 -43.51 15.35
CA ASN A 585 -3.39 -43.54 14.02
C ASN A 585 -2.74 -44.58 13.09
N ASP A 586 -1.41 -44.71 13.12
CA ASP A 586 -0.68 -45.69 12.31
C ASP A 586 -1.01 -47.14 12.72
N LEU A 587 -1.37 -47.36 13.99
CA LEU A 587 -1.92 -48.63 14.48
C LEU A 587 -3.35 -48.86 13.96
N ALA A 588 -4.21 -47.83 13.98
CA ALA A 588 -5.60 -47.92 13.53
C ALA A 588 -5.78 -48.08 12.00
N ILE A 589 -4.76 -47.77 11.19
CA ILE A 589 -4.78 -47.96 9.71
C ILE A 589 -4.28 -49.37 9.31
N ARG A 590 -3.61 -50.09 10.23
CA ARG A 590 -3.06 -51.43 9.99
C ARG A 590 -4.01 -52.58 10.36
N ASP A 591 -5.06 -52.27 11.12
CA ASP A 591 -6.21 -53.15 11.40
C ASP A 591 -7.35 -52.84 10.41
#